data_AF-A0AB73SZJ0-F1
#
_entry.id   AF-A0AB73SZJ0-F1
#
_cell.length_a   1.000
_cell.length_b   1.000
_cell.length_c   1.000
_cell.angle_alpha   90.00
_cell.angle_beta   90.00
_cell.angle_gamma   90.00
#
_symmetry.space_group_name_H-M   'P 1'
#
loop_
_entity.id
_entity.type
_entity.pdbx_description
1 polymer ?
#
loop_
_entity_poly.entity_id
_entity_poly.type
_entity_poly.pdbx_seq_one_letter_code
_entity_poly.pdbx_strand_id
1 'polypeptide(L)'
;MTREQIHSLVDMVLDVQEQTSAYADIDISNHGGLVNVYVMDQGFDAARRYDGHYNFVGDMDVWAENENKKAYKKCTAHLDRLMQGKRKDGKTYAGVHRQQGNEADMLLVSQKRVQDLKREIAEMEAQDYMEAVMWCTYCLKKLELWTE
;
A
#
# COMPACT_ATOMS: atom_id res chain seq x y z
N MET A 1 7.03 10.85 2.67
CA MET A 1 7.39 9.45 2.30
C MET A 1 6.84 9.12 0.93
N THR A 2 7.50 8.25 0.15
CA THR A 2 6.94 7.78 -1.13
C THR A 2 6.08 6.53 -0.96
N ARG A 3 5.21 6.24 -1.92
CA ARG A 3 4.35 5.04 -1.91
C ARG A 3 5.17 3.76 -1.87
N GLU A 4 6.26 3.72 -2.63
CA GLU A 4 7.17 2.57 -2.73
C GLU A 4 7.83 2.28 -1.38
N GLN A 5 8.20 3.32 -0.63
CA GLN A 5 8.76 3.18 0.71
C GLN A 5 7.73 2.63 1.70
N ILE A 6 6.47 3.05 1.61
CA ILE A 6 5.39 2.53 2.48
C ILE A 6 5.17 1.04 2.19
N HIS A 7 5.02 0.67 0.92
CA HIS A 7 4.87 -0.73 0.52
C HIS A 7 6.05 -1.58 1.00
N SER A 8 7.28 -1.09 0.81
CA SER A 8 8.47 -1.80 1.31
C SER A 8 8.47 -1.99 2.82
N LEU A 9 7.96 -1.04 3.60
CA LEU A 9 7.85 -1.20 5.07
C LEU A 9 6.79 -2.23 5.46
N VAL A 10 5.64 -2.24 4.75
CA VAL A 10 4.59 -3.24 4.97
C VAL A 10 5.16 -4.64 4.78
N ASP A 11 5.84 -4.89 3.65
CA ASP A 11 6.44 -6.20 3.36
C ASP A 11 7.46 -6.61 4.43
N MET A 12 8.36 -5.70 4.83
CA MET A 12 9.36 -5.99 5.86
C MET A 12 8.75 -6.28 7.23
N VAL A 13 7.67 -5.58 7.61
CA VAL A 13 6.97 -5.82 8.87
C VAL A 13 6.29 -7.18 8.85
N LEU A 14 5.62 -7.54 7.76
CA LEU A 14 5.01 -8.87 7.58
C LEU A 14 6.06 -9.97 7.65
N ASP A 15 7.19 -9.82 6.96
CA ASP A 15 8.32 -10.75 7.01
C ASP A 15 8.82 -11.00 8.45
N VAL A 16 8.98 -9.93 9.24
CA VAL A 16 9.42 -10.02 10.63
C VAL A 16 8.39 -10.78 11.48
N GLN A 17 7.09 -10.48 11.31
CA GLN A 17 6.02 -11.16 12.04
C GLN A 17 5.97 -12.67 11.74
N GLU A 18 6.11 -13.03 10.46
CA GLU A 18 6.04 -14.41 10.00
C GLU A 18 7.27 -15.24 10.41
N GLN A 19 8.47 -14.66 10.28
CA GLN A 19 9.71 -15.42 10.35
C GLN A 19 10.40 -15.37 11.73
N THR A 20 10.06 -14.38 12.55
CA THR A 20 10.70 -14.16 13.85
C THR A 20 9.70 -14.23 15.00
N SER A 21 10.19 -14.27 16.24
CA SER A 21 9.35 -14.10 17.45
C SER A 21 9.18 -12.65 17.86
N ALA A 22 9.84 -11.71 17.18
CA ALA A 22 9.68 -10.30 17.45
C ALA A 22 8.26 -9.86 17.10
N TYR A 23 7.80 -8.83 17.80
CA TYR A 23 6.59 -8.12 17.44
C TYR A 23 6.98 -6.95 16.54
N ALA A 24 6.31 -6.84 15.40
CA ALA A 24 6.39 -5.68 14.53
C ALA A 24 4.97 -5.29 14.11
N ASP A 25 4.68 -4.01 14.04
CA ASP A 25 3.38 -3.48 13.64
C ASP A 25 3.57 -2.22 12.79
N ILE A 26 2.63 -1.99 11.87
CA ILE A 26 2.63 -0.82 11.01
C ILE A 26 1.23 -0.20 10.99
N ASP A 27 1.16 1.07 11.39
CA ASP A 27 -0.05 1.88 11.37
C ASP A 27 0.08 2.94 10.26
N ILE A 28 -0.93 3.03 9.41
CA ILE A 28 -0.98 3.95 8.28
C ILE A 28 -2.29 4.74 8.39
N SER A 29 -2.17 6.02 8.69
CA SER A 29 -3.31 6.93 8.69
C SER A 29 -3.86 7.17 7.27
N ASN A 30 -5.10 7.66 7.18
CA ASN A 30 -5.74 7.94 5.90
C ASN A 30 -4.87 8.85 5.01
N HIS A 31 -4.75 8.49 3.74
CA HIS A 31 -3.87 9.13 2.75
C HIS A 31 -2.36 9.06 3.04
N GLY A 32 -1.90 8.27 4.01
CA GLY A 32 -0.48 8.13 4.34
C GLY A 32 0.15 9.38 4.94
N GLY A 33 -0.67 10.28 5.51
CA GLY A 33 -0.22 11.51 6.17
C GLY A 33 0.63 11.27 7.42
N LEU A 34 0.50 10.09 8.01
CA LEU A 34 1.30 9.56 9.11
C LEU A 34 1.45 8.05 8.89
N VAL A 35 2.68 7.56 8.98
CA VAL A 35 3.00 6.13 9.04
C VAL A 35 3.80 5.90 10.31
N ASN A 36 3.42 4.91 11.11
CA ASN A 36 4.16 4.52 12.30
C ASN A 36 4.57 3.05 12.20
N VAL A 37 5.80 2.74 12.61
CA VAL A 37 6.27 1.36 12.75
C VAL A 37 6.69 1.13 14.20
N TYR A 38 6.12 0.10 14.81
CA TYR A 38 6.37 -0.30 16.19
C TYR A 38 7.07 -1.66 16.21
N VAL A 39 8.10 -1.79 17.05
CA VAL A 39 8.91 -3.02 17.12
C VAL A 39 9.23 -3.36 18.57
N MET A 40 9.04 -4.63 18.94
CA MET A 40 9.58 -5.23 20.16
C MET A 40 10.38 -6.49 19.82
N ASP A 41 11.67 -6.50 20.16
CA ASP A 41 12.62 -7.54 19.78
C ASP A 41 12.24 -8.92 20.33
N GLN A 42 11.68 -8.93 21.55
CA GLN A 42 11.41 -10.16 22.31
C GLN A 42 9.96 -10.63 22.21
N GLY A 43 9.21 -10.11 21.23
CA GLY A 43 7.78 -10.36 21.08
C GLY A 43 6.93 -9.34 21.84
N PHE A 44 5.62 -9.46 21.70
CA PHE A 44 4.68 -8.51 22.25
C PHE A 44 4.57 -8.64 23.77
N ASP A 45 4.76 -7.53 24.47
CA ASP A 45 4.50 -7.39 25.91
C ASP A 45 3.86 -6.03 26.19
N ALA A 46 2.60 -6.05 26.61
CA ALA A 46 1.82 -4.84 26.87
C ALA A 46 2.39 -3.97 28.00
N ALA A 47 3.22 -4.52 28.89
CA ALA A 47 3.87 -3.77 29.96
C ALA A 47 5.20 -3.15 29.54
N ARG A 48 5.72 -3.52 28.37
CA ARG A 48 7.04 -3.10 27.88
C ARG A 48 6.93 -1.96 26.87
N ARG A 49 7.91 -1.05 26.89
CA ARG A 49 8.07 -0.05 25.84
C ARG A 49 8.63 -0.70 24.57
N TYR A 50 8.23 -0.17 23.42
CA TYR A 50 8.81 -0.56 22.14
C TYR A 50 10.32 -0.35 22.11
N ASP A 51 11.06 -1.35 21.61
CA ASP A 51 12.49 -1.24 21.34
C ASP A 51 12.74 -0.33 20.11
N GLY A 52 11.75 -0.24 19.20
CA GLY A 52 11.72 0.71 18.10
C GLY A 52 10.35 1.33 17.89
N HIS A 53 10.28 2.65 17.80
CA HIS A 53 9.10 3.40 17.37
C HIS A 53 9.53 4.44 16.35
N TYR A 54 9.09 4.28 15.11
CA TYR A 54 9.46 5.11 13.97
C TYR A 54 8.22 5.79 13.42
N ASN A 55 8.19 7.12 13.46
CA ASN A 55 7.10 7.93 12.92
C ASN A 55 7.58 8.62 11.64
N PHE A 56 6.73 8.58 10.63
CA PHE A 56 6.92 9.21 9.35
C PHE A 56 5.78 10.17 9.06
N VAL A 57 6.10 11.44 8.81
CA VAL A 57 5.11 12.49 8.56
C VAL A 57 5.00 12.77 7.07
N GLY A 58 3.78 12.85 6.56
CA GLY A 58 3.47 13.09 5.14
C GLY A 58 3.57 14.55 4.72
N ASP A 59 3.62 15.49 5.67
CA ASP A 59 3.74 16.92 5.37
C ASP A 59 5.20 17.27 5.05
N MET A 60 5.41 17.80 3.83
CA MET A 60 6.70 17.76 3.12
C MET A 60 7.40 19.12 3.16
N ASP A 61 7.74 19.60 4.35
CA ASP A 61 8.84 20.57 4.45
C ASP A 61 10.20 19.84 4.40
N VAL A 62 11.27 20.57 4.06
CA VAL A 62 12.62 20.00 3.89
C VAL A 62 13.14 19.36 5.18
N TRP A 63 12.68 19.84 6.33
CA TRP A 63 13.07 19.30 7.63
C TRP A 63 12.41 17.92 7.85
N ALA A 64 11.11 17.80 7.61
CA ALA A 64 10.34 16.56 7.70
C ALA A 64 10.85 15.52 6.69
N GLU A 65 11.26 15.92 5.49
CA GLU A 65 11.88 15.00 4.52
C GLU A 65 13.18 14.37 5.06
N ASN A 66 14.04 15.19 5.66
CA ASN A 66 15.31 14.73 6.22
C ASN A 66 15.12 13.82 7.44
N GLU A 67 14.19 14.16 8.33
CA GLU A 67 13.86 13.31 9.47
C GLU A 67 13.24 11.99 9.02
N ASN A 68 12.34 12.01 8.04
CA ASN A 68 11.79 10.79 7.43
C ASN A 68 12.89 9.90 6.84
N LYS A 69 13.87 10.46 6.11
CA LYS A 69 15.00 9.68 5.56
C LYS A 69 15.82 9.01 6.65
N LYS A 70 16.12 9.74 7.75
CA LYS A 70 16.85 9.20 8.90
C LYS A 70 16.05 8.11 9.61
N ALA A 71 14.76 8.36 9.86
CA ALA A 71 13.86 7.40 10.47
C ALA A 71 13.74 6.14 9.61
N TYR A 72 13.65 6.29 8.29
CA TYR A 72 13.49 5.18 7.35
C TYR A 72 14.70 4.27 7.41
N LYS A 73 15.91 4.85 7.29
CA LYS A 73 17.16 4.09 7.40
C LYS A 73 17.30 3.36 8.73
N LYS A 74 16.91 3.99 9.84
CA LYS A 74 16.95 3.35 11.17
C LYS A 74 15.93 2.22 11.28
N CYS A 75 14.71 2.43 10.80
CA CYS A 75 13.63 1.45 10.81
C CYS A 75 14.00 0.22 9.99
N THR A 76 14.41 0.40 8.73
CA THR A 76 14.77 -0.73 7.87
C THR A 76 15.96 -1.49 8.42
N ALA A 77 17.00 -0.80 8.93
CA ALA A 77 18.13 -1.47 9.55
C ALA A 77 17.75 -2.28 10.81
N HIS A 78 16.77 -1.79 11.58
CA HIS A 78 16.26 -2.51 12.74
C HIS A 78 15.51 -3.78 12.31
N LEU A 79 14.58 -3.68 11.37
CA LEU A 79 13.84 -4.83 10.84
C LEU A 79 14.79 -5.85 10.17
N ASP A 80 15.76 -5.38 9.37
CA ASP A 80 16.79 -6.23 8.76
C ASP A 80 17.63 -6.97 9.82
N ARG A 81 17.98 -6.31 10.94
CA ARG A 81 18.70 -6.95 12.06
C ARG A 81 17.87 -8.07 12.67
N LEU A 82 16.56 -7.89 12.85
CA LEU A 82 15.67 -8.92 13.39
C LEU A 82 15.61 -10.13 12.46
N MET A 83 15.59 -9.89 11.15
CA MET A 83 15.62 -10.93 10.13
C MET A 83 16.96 -11.70 10.09
N GLN A 84 18.06 -11.07 10.49
CA GLN A 84 19.37 -11.74 10.64
C GLN A 84 19.47 -12.59 11.92
N GLY A 85 18.51 -12.45 12.84
CA GLY A 85 18.42 -13.26 14.05
C GLY A 85 18.05 -14.72 13.78
N LYS A 86 17.99 -15.53 14.85
CA LYS A 86 17.49 -16.91 14.74
C LYS A 86 15.99 -16.88 14.44
N ARG A 87 15.57 -17.54 13.37
CA ARG A 87 14.16 -17.74 13.02
C ARG A 87 13.44 -18.49 14.14
N LYS A 88 12.10 -18.39 14.19
CA LYS A 88 11.24 -19.21 15.07
C LYS A 88 11.50 -20.73 14.91
N ASP A 89 11.93 -21.16 13.72
CA ASP A 89 12.25 -22.56 13.39
C ASP A 89 13.72 -22.97 13.69
N GLY A 90 14.53 -22.08 14.24
CA GLY A 90 15.93 -22.33 14.60
C GLY A 90 16.94 -22.27 13.45
N LYS A 91 16.51 -21.98 12.20
CA LYS A 91 17.40 -21.79 11.05
C LYS A 91 17.85 -20.33 10.92
N THR A 92 19.00 -20.09 10.29
CA THR A 92 19.44 -18.75 9.87
C THR A 92 18.75 -18.34 8.58
N TYR A 93 18.32 -17.08 8.48
CA TYR A 93 17.80 -16.51 7.25
C TYR A 93 18.86 -16.56 6.15
N ALA A 94 18.62 -17.36 5.12
CA ALA A 94 19.36 -17.24 3.87
C ALA A 94 18.81 -15.99 3.20
N GLY A 95 19.54 -14.88 3.29
CA GLY A 95 19.18 -13.60 2.70
C GLY A 95 18.48 -13.79 1.37
N VAL A 96 17.16 -13.64 1.32
CA VAL A 96 16.49 -13.45 0.04
C VAL A 96 16.94 -12.06 -0.36
N HIS A 97 17.96 -12.01 -1.21
CA HIS A 97 18.24 -10.83 -1.98
C HIS A 97 16.89 -10.36 -2.51
N ARG A 98 16.45 -9.19 -1.99
CA ARG A 98 15.35 -8.40 -2.54
C ARG A 98 15.45 -8.54 -4.05
N GLN A 99 14.59 -9.36 -4.64
CA GLN A 99 14.12 -8.99 -5.96
C GLN A 99 13.41 -7.68 -5.66
N GLN A 100 14.08 -6.56 -5.96
CA GLN A 100 13.35 -5.40 -6.45
C GLN A 100 12.31 -6.02 -7.38
N GLY A 101 11.02 -6.00 -6.98
CA GLY A 101 9.98 -6.61 -7.80
C GLY A 101 10.28 -6.16 -9.22
N ASN A 102 10.62 -7.12 -10.09
CA ASN A 102 11.25 -6.80 -11.37
C ASN A 102 10.38 -5.72 -11.99
N GLU A 103 10.94 -4.66 -12.58
CA GLU A 103 10.13 -3.59 -13.20
C GLU A 103 9.00 -4.17 -14.06
N ALA A 104 9.24 -5.34 -14.67
CA ALA A 104 8.27 -6.16 -15.36
C ALA A 104 7.02 -6.56 -14.54
N ASP A 105 7.16 -7.05 -13.30
CA ASP A 105 6.03 -7.47 -12.46
C ASP A 105 5.20 -6.26 -12.02
N MET A 106 5.88 -5.15 -11.69
CA MET A 106 5.22 -3.89 -11.34
C MET A 106 4.51 -3.27 -12.55
N LEU A 107 5.13 -3.35 -13.74
CA LEU A 107 4.50 -2.97 -15.00
C LEU A 107 3.29 -3.85 -15.30
N LEU A 108 3.36 -5.16 -15.06
CA LEU A 108 2.28 -6.10 -15.35
C LEU A 108 1.04 -5.79 -14.51
N VAL A 109 1.23 -5.53 -13.20
CA VAL A 109 0.14 -5.11 -12.29
C VAL A 109 -0.45 -3.77 -12.73
N SER A 110 0.41 -2.82 -13.13
CA SER A 110 -0.02 -1.51 -13.61
C SER A 110 -0.79 -1.60 -14.93
N GLN A 111 -0.33 -2.43 -15.87
CA GLN A 111 -0.98 -2.66 -17.16
C GLN A 111 -2.35 -3.33 -16.98
N LYS A 112 -2.44 -4.32 -16.09
CA LYS A 112 -3.72 -4.96 -15.76
C LYS A 112 -4.71 -3.94 -15.18
N ARG A 113 -4.27 -3.08 -14.25
CA ARG A 113 -5.13 -2.02 -13.70
C ARG A 113 -5.59 -1.03 -14.77
N VAL A 114 -4.73 -0.65 -15.70
CA VAL A 114 -5.10 0.21 -16.84
C VAL A 114 -6.14 -0.48 -17.73
N GLN A 115 -6.03 -1.79 -17.96
CA GLN A 115 -7.02 -2.53 -18.74
C GLN A 115 -8.37 -2.62 -18.03
N ASP A 116 -8.37 -2.89 -16.72
CA ASP A 116 -9.61 -2.92 -15.93
C ASP A 116 -10.30 -1.54 -15.94
N LEU A 117 -9.55 -0.45 -15.78
CA LEU A 117 -10.09 0.92 -15.86
C LEU A 117 -10.65 1.24 -17.25
N LYS A 118 -10.01 0.78 -18.32
CA LYS A 118 -10.53 0.95 -19.69
C LYS A 118 -11.86 0.22 -19.88
N ARG A 119 -12.02 -0.97 -19.28
CA ARG A 119 -13.30 -1.70 -19.30
C ARG A 119 -14.38 -0.94 -18.53
N GLU A 120 -14.07 -0.46 -17.32
CA GLU A 120 -15.01 0.33 -16.50
C GLU A 120 -15.48 1.60 -17.24
N ILE A 121 -14.58 2.32 -17.92
CA ILE A 121 -14.94 3.49 -18.73
C ILE A 121 -15.86 3.12 -19.89
N ALA A 122 -15.56 2.04 -20.63
CA ALA A 122 -16.39 1.61 -21.75
C ALA A 122 -17.79 1.18 -21.30
N GLU A 123 -17.91 0.56 -20.12
CA GLU A 123 -19.20 0.20 -19.53
C GLU A 123 -20.01 1.45 -19.14
N MET A 124 -19.37 2.47 -18.56
CA MET A 124 -20.01 3.76 -18.27
C MET A 124 -20.46 4.48 -19.55
N GLU A 125 -19.62 4.55 -20.58
CA GLU A 125 -19.98 5.17 -21.87
C GLU A 125 -21.15 4.45 -22.57
N ALA A 126 -21.20 3.12 -22.49
CA ALA A 126 -22.31 2.34 -23.01
C ALA A 126 -23.62 2.61 -22.24
N GLN A 127 -23.53 2.78 -20.92
CA GLN A 127 -24.67 3.13 -20.09
C GLN A 127 -25.20 4.54 -20.44
N ASP A 128 -24.32 5.53 -20.55
CA ASP A 128 -24.69 6.90 -20.93
C ASP A 128 -25.34 6.95 -22.33
N TYR A 129 -24.81 6.18 -23.29
CA TYR A 129 -25.40 6.05 -24.62
C TYR A 129 -26.80 5.43 -24.56
N MET A 130 -26.99 4.37 -23.77
CA MET A 130 -28.30 3.74 -23.60
C MET A 130 -29.31 4.67 -22.94
N GLU A 131 -28.91 5.45 -21.94
CA GLU A 131 -29.76 6.47 -21.32
C GLU A 131 -30.15 7.56 -22.32
N ALA A 132 -29.22 8.04 -23.14
CA ALA A 132 -29.49 9.02 -24.18
C ALA A 132 -30.48 8.49 -25.25
N VAL A 133 -30.31 7.24 -25.70
CA VAL A 133 -31.23 6.58 -26.64
C VAL A 133 -32.62 6.41 -26.02
N MET A 134 -32.69 6.01 -24.76
CA MET A 134 -33.96 5.88 -24.03
C MET A 134 -34.68 7.22 -23.92
N TRP A 135 -33.96 8.30 -23.62
CA TRP A 135 -34.49 9.66 -23.56
C TRP A 135 -35.00 10.15 -24.93
N CYS A 136 -34.20 9.97 -25.99
CA CYS A 136 -34.62 10.30 -27.35
C CYS A 136 -35.88 9.52 -27.78
N THR A 137 -35.92 8.21 -27.49
CA THR A 137 -37.08 7.36 -27.82
C THR A 137 -38.32 7.79 -27.05
N TYR A 138 -38.16 8.15 -25.77
CA TYR A 138 -39.24 8.68 -24.94
C TYR A 138 -39.79 10.01 -25.49
N CYS A 139 -38.90 10.94 -25.87
CA CYS A 139 -39.28 12.22 -26.46
C CYS A 139 -40.00 12.07 -27.80
N LEU A 140 -39.51 11.17 -28.68
CA LEU A 140 -40.14 10.89 -29.97
C LEU A 140 -41.55 10.33 -29.80
N LYS A 141 -41.75 9.35 -28.90
CA LYS A 141 -43.09 8.83 -28.57
C LYS A 141 -44.02 9.90 -28.01
N LYS A 142 -43.50 10.82 -27.19
CA LYS A 142 -44.31 11.94 -26.65
C LYS A 142 -44.72 12.94 -27.73
N LEU A 143 -43.88 13.17 -28.74
CA LEU A 143 -44.20 14.06 -29.86
C LEU A 143 -45.26 13.43 -30.79
N GLU A 144 -45.20 12.12 -31.05
CA GLU A 144 -46.22 11.40 -31.83
C GLU A 144 -47.61 11.45 -31.15
N LEU A 145 -47.66 11.40 -29.82
CA LEU A 145 -48.89 11.52 -29.02
C LEU A 145 -49.48 12.94 -28.97
N TRP A 146 -48.78 13.96 -29.49
CA TRP A 146 -49.23 15.36 -29.52
C TRP A 146 -49.63 15.82 -30.93
N THR A 147 -49.53 14.95 -31.93
CA THR A 147 -49.89 15.22 -33.33
C THR A 147 -51.22 14.60 -33.78
N GLU A 148 -51.99 14.01 -32.86
CA GLU A 148 -53.40 13.59 -33.03
C GLU A 148 -54.36 14.59 -32.37
#